data_AF-A0AAV2Z8Y8-F1
#
_entry.id   AF-A0AAV2Z8Y8-F1
#
_cell.length_a   1.000
_cell.length_b   1.000
_cell.length_c   1.000
_cell.angle_alpha   90.00
_cell.angle_beta   90.00
_cell.angle_gamma   90.00
#
_symmetry.space_group_name_H-M   'P 1'
#
loop_
_entity.id
_entity.type
_entity.pdbx_description
1 polymer ?
#
loop_
_entity_poly.entity_id
_entity_poly.type
_entity_poly.pdbx_seq_one_letter_code
_entity_poly.pdbx_strand_id
1 'polypeptide(L)'
;MGIRLVMAVDEVCGGVTKYWMTSETDGEVKLDRNFGARFGMSQHRFQNVLLSALSFDATTVASPDPWRPIRSFVDGFNARRSNVIVHGELLTVYECMIGWRGARPPIPSHGPAA
;
A
#
# COMPACT_ATOMS: atom_id res chain seq x y z
N MET A 1 -0.68 9.43 -2.53
CA MET A 1 -1.88 8.66 -2.13
C MET A 1 -3.01 8.74 -3.17
N GLY A 2 -3.45 9.91 -3.63
CA GLY A 2 -4.56 10.04 -4.60
C GLY A 2 -4.44 9.16 -5.85
N ILE A 3 -3.26 9.13 -6.49
CA ILE A 3 -3.01 8.27 -7.67
C ILE A 3 -3.27 6.79 -7.36
N ARG A 4 -2.78 6.27 -6.22
CA ARG A 4 -2.97 4.87 -5.81
C ARG A 4 -4.44 4.54 -5.53
N LEU A 5 -5.21 5.50 -4.99
CA LEU A 5 -6.64 5.33 -4.78
C LEU A 5 -7.38 5.19 -6.10
N VAL A 6 -7.05 6.03 -7.09
CA VAL A 6 -7.65 5.94 -8.43
C VAL A 6 -7.29 4.63 -9.12
N MET A 7 -6.05 4.14 -8.98
CA MET A 7 -5.66 2.82 -9.49
C MET A 7 -6.46 1.68 -8.83
N ALA A 8 -6.78 1.79 -7.54
CA ALA A 8 -7.46 0.74 -6.79
C ALA A 8 -8.95 0.58 -7.18
N VAL A 9 -9.55 1.62 -7.77
CA VAL A 9 -10.93 1.59 -8.27
C VAL A 9 -11.01 1.46 -9.80
N ASP A 10 -9.87 1.43 -10.49
CA ASP A 10 -9.83 1.20 -11.94
C ASP A 10 -10.08 -0.28 -12.24
N GLU A 11 -10.93 -0.55 -13.22
CA GLU A 11 -11.26 -1.90 -13.69
C GLU A 11 -10.05 -2.61 -14.31
N VAL A 12 -9.07 -1.86 -14.83
CA VAL A 12 -7.87 -2.43 -15.42
C VAL A 12 -6.86 -2.76 -14.33
N CYS A 13 -6.68 -4.05 -14.09
CA CYS A 13 -5.55 -4.59 -13.34
C CYS A 13 -4.30 -4.72 -14.25
N GLY A 14 -3.16 -4.24 -13.77
CA GLY A 14 -1.89 -4.40 -14.49
C GLY A 14 -0.73 -3.59 -13.95
N GLY A 15 0.39 -3.65 -14.68
CA GLY A 15 1.59 -2.90 -14.34
C GLY A 15 1.37 -1.39 -14.39
N VAL A 16 2.13 -0.66 -13.55
CA VAL A 16 2.06 0.81 -13.38
C VAL A 16 2.12 1.55 -14.71
N THR A 17 2.87 1.05 -15.69
CA THR A 17 3.04 1.67 -17.01
C THR A 17 1.73 1.90 -17.75
N LYS A 18 0.72 1.02 -17.58
CA LYS A 18 -0.57 1.15 -18.26
C LYS A 18 -1.32 2.44 -17.91
N TYR A 19 -1.10 2.98 -16.70
CA TYR A 19 -1.73 4.21 -16.23
C TYR A 19 -1.01 5.48 -16.69
N TRP A 20 0.06 5.36 -17.47
CA TRP A 20 0.77 6.50 -18.07
C TRP A 20 0.80 6.43 -19.60
N MET A 21 0.18 5.40 -20.17
CA MET A 21 0.01 5.29 -21.61
C MET A 21 -1.22 6.09 -22.03
N THR A 22 -1.09 6.85 -23.10
CA THR A 22 -2.24 7.36 -23.87
C THR A 22 -2.89 6.16 -24.55
N SER A 23 -4.08 5.77 -24.10
CA SER A 23 -4.91 4.82 -24.84
C SER A 23 -6.12 5.57 -25.35
N GLU A 24 -6.04 6.06 -26.59
CA GLU A 24 -7.25 6.36 -27.34
C GLU A 24 -7.94 5.02 -27.60
N THR A 25 -8.99 4.75 -26.85
CA THR A 25 -9.88 3.63 -27.14
C THR A 25 -11.15 4.25 -27.66
N ASP A 26 -11.30 4.26 -28.99
CA ASP A 26 -12.41 4.90 -29.67
C ASP A 26 -13.74 4.28 -29.21
N GLY A 27 -14.68 5.12 -28.74
CA GLY A 27 -16.02 4.70 -28.32
C GLY A 27 -16.23 4.36 -26.84
N GLU A 28 -15.23 4.44 -25.95
CA GLU A 28 -15.43 4.25 -24.50
C GLU A 28 -15.30 5.55 -23.71
N VAL A 29 -16.33 5.91 -22.92
CA VAL A 29 -16.25 6.98 -21.91
C VAL A 29 -15.49 6.45 -20.69
N LYS A 30 -14.18 6.21 -20.84
CA LYS A 30 -13.29 5.87 -19.72
C LYS A 30 -12.56 7.12 -19.27
N LEU A 31 -12.37 7.24 -17.95
CA LEU A 31 -11.52 8.26 -17.35
C LEU A 31 -10.16 8.22 -18.05
N ASP A 32 -9.73 9.36 -18.58
CA ASP A 32 -8.48 9.45 -19.32
C ASP A 32 -7.32 8.86 -18.48
N ARG A 33 -6.72 7.79 -19.01
CA ARG A 33 -5.68 7.00 -18.36
C ARG A 33 -4.31 7.65 -18.46
N ASN A 34 -4.21 8.86 -19.00
CA ASN A 34 -3.00 9.65 -18.97
C ASN A 34 -2.78 10.26 -17.58
N PHE A 35 -2.30 9.47 -16.60
CA PHE A 35 -2.08 9.98 -15.23
C PHE A 35 -0.98 11.05 -15.17
N GLY A 36 -0.08 11.06 -16.16
CA GLY A 36 0.89 12.13 -16.35
C GLY A 36 0.21 13.49 -16.51
N ALA A 37 -0.71 13.59 -17.47
CA ALA A 37 -1.49 14.80 -17.71
C ALA A 37 -2.49 15.06 -16.57
N ARG A 38 -3.21 14.02 -16.12
CA ARG A 38 -4.29 14.16 -15.14
C ARG A 38 -3.83 14.58 -13.74
N PHE A 39 -2.69 14.08 -13.28
CA PHE A 39 -2.18 14.34 -11.93
C PHE A 39 -0.88 15.15 -11.92
N GLY A 40 -0.35 15.56 -13.08
CA GLY A 40 0.88 16.34 -13.18
C GLY A 40 2.12 15.61 -12.64
N MET A 41 2.11 14.27 -12.64
CA MET A 41 3.21 13.45 -12.10
C MET A 41 3.69 12.47 -13.17
N SER A 42 4.96 12.56 -13.55
CA SER A 42 5.54 11.61 -14.49
C SER A 42 5.62 10.19 -13.90
N GLN A 43 5.57 9.18 -14.77
CA GLN A 43 5.68 7.78 -14.37
C GLN A 43 6.95 7.52 -13.57
N HIS A 44 8.08 8.04 -14.06
CA HIS A 44 9.38 7.90 -13.41
C HIS A 44 9.38 8.48 -11.99
N ARG A 45 8.82 9.68 -11.82
CA ARG A 45 8.71 10.32 -10.49
C ARG A 45 7.84 9.48 -9.55
N PHE A 46 6.70 8.98 -10.03
CA PHE A 46 5.83 8.13 -9.23
C PHE A 46 6.52 6.83 -8.79
N GLN A 47 7.23 6.16 -9.70
CA GLN A 47 7.98 4.95 -9.39
C GLN A 47 9.12 5.20 -8.39
N ASN A 48 9.90 6.26 -8.57
CA ASN A 48 10.98 6.61 -7.64
C ASN A 48 10.45 6.88 -6.24
N VAL A 49 9.35 7.65 -6.12
CA VAL A 49 8.73 7.90 -4.82
C VAL A 49 8.33 6.59 -4.14
N LEU A 50 7.70 5.68 -4.89
CA LEU A 50 7.26 4.39 -4.34
C LEU A 50 8.40 3.45 -3.95
N LEU A 51 9.47 3.41 -4.75
CA LEU A 51 10.54 2.42 -4.60
C LEU A 51 11.62 2.85 -3.61
N SER A 52 11.91 4.15 -3.50
CA SER A 52 13.08 4.62 -2.76
C SER A 52 12.83 5.73 -1.76
N ALA A 53 11.70 6.45 -1.85
CA ALA A 53 11.47 7.62 -0.98
C ALA A 53 10.45 7.38 0.14
N LEU A 54 9.56 6.39 0.01
CA LEU A 54 8.56 6.09 1.03
C LEU A 54 9.15 5.14 2.09
N SER A 55 9.29 5.66 3.30
CA SER A 55 9.56 4.88 4.51
C SER A 55 8.61 5.31 5.62
N PHE A 56 8.15 4.35 6.43
CA PHE A 56 7.38 4.62 7.66
C PHE A 56 8.27 4.63 8.92
N ASP A 57 9.55 4.31 8.77
CA ASP A 57 10.55 4.35 9.82
C ASP A 57 11.70 5.27 9.40
N ALA A 58 11.96 6.28 10.23
CA ALA A 58 13.05 7.23 10.03
C ALA A 58 14.36 6.75 10.69
N THR A 59 14.31 5.66 11.47
CA THR A 59 15.44 5.19 12.29
C THR A 59 16.12 3.97 11.66
N THR A 60 17.45 3.98 11.72
CA THR A 60 18.31 2.86 11.29
C THR A 60 18.74 1.96 12.45
N VAL A 61 18.21 2.20 13.66
CA VAL A 61 18.52 1.42 14.86
C VAL A 61 18.19 -0.05 14.59
N ALA A 62 18.81 -1.01 15.27
CA ALA A 62 18.39 -2.42 15.19
C ALA A 62 17.24 -2.67 16.18
N SER A 63 16.22 -3.42 15.79
CA SER A 63 15.12 -3.82 16.68
C SER A 63 14.81 -5.30 16.52
N PRO A 64 14.50 -6.01 17.61
CA PRO A 64 14.02 -7.38 17.55
C PRO A 64 12.60 -7.49 16.97
N ASP A 65 11.84 -6.40 16.90
CA ASP A 65 10.51 -6.39 16.27
C ASP A 65 10.61 -6.42 14.74
N PRO A 66 10.24 -7.54 14.07
CA PRO A 66 10.33 -7.64 12.61
C PRO A 66 9.38 -6.68 11.87
N TRP A 67 8.38 -6.11 12.57
CA TRP A 67 7.41 -5.18 12.00
C TRP A 67 7.73 -3.72 12.31
N ARG A 68 8.84 -3.43 13.00
CA ARG A 68 9.22 -2.05 13.31
C ARG A 68 9.11 -1.10 12.12
N PRO A 69 9.55 -1.47 10.90
CA PRO A 69 9.51 -0.56 9.75
C PRO A 69 8.13 0.02 9.44
N ILE A 70 7.04 -0.62 9.86
CA ILE A 70 5.65 -0.15 9.65
C ILE A 70 4.87 0.06 10.94
N ARG A 71 5.47 -0.20 12.12
CA ARG A 71 4.78 -0.25 13.41
C ARG A 71 4.08 1.07 13.74
N SER A 72 4.80 2.18 13.60
CA SER A 72 4.28 3.54 13.82
C SER A 72 3.00 3.82 13.01
N PHE A 73 2.98 3.40 11.75
CA PHE A 73 1.85 3.56 10.86
C PHE A 73 0.67 2.69 11.27
N VAL A 74 0.90 1.41 11.57
CA VAL A 74 -0.15 0.46 11.99
C VAL A 74 -0.79 0.90 13.31
N ASP A 75 0.02 1.28 14.28
CA ASP A 75 -0.46 1.69 15.60
C ASP A 75 -1.26 2.99 15.50
N GLY A 76 -0.75 3.98 14.75
CA GLY A 76 -1.46 5.23 14.50
C GLY A 76 -2.78 5.03 13.74
N PHE A 77 -2.81 4.15 12.74
CA PHE A 77 -4.02 3.78 12.02
C PHE A 77 -5.05 3.13 12.94
N ASN A 78 -4.64 2.15 13.76
CA ASN A 78 -5.53 1.43 14.67
C ASN A 78 -6.07 2.35 15.78
N ALA A 79 -5.22 3.20 16.37
CA ALA A 79 -5.62 4.18 17.37
C ALA A 79 -6.63 5.20 16.80
N ARG A 80 -6.46 5.62 15.54
CA ARG A 80 -7.46 6.48 14.90
C ARG A 80 -8.76 5.76 14.64
N ARG A 81 -8.69 4.48 14.21
CA ARG A 81 -9.87 3.65 13.93
C ARG A 81 -10.73 3.42 15.18
N SER A 82 -10.12 3.19 16.34
CA SER A 82 -10.85 3.00 17.60
C SER A 82 -11.67 4.22 18.01
N ASN A 83 -11.25 5.41 17.61
CA ASN A 83 -11.93 6.66 17.96
C ASN A 83 -13.11 7.01 17.04
N VAL A 84 -13.23 6.37 15.88
CA VAL A 84 -14.24 6.70 14.86
C VAL A 84 -15.22 5.57 14.59
N ILE A 85 -14.88 4.33 14.95
CA ILE A 85 -15.75 3.17 14.77
C ILE A 85 -16.39 2.81 16.12
N VAL A 86 -17.72 2.95 16.19
CA VAL A 86 -18.53 2.39 17.28
C VAL A 86 -18.96 0.98 16.85
N HIS A 87 -18.64 -0.03 17.64
CA HIS A 87 -19.03 -1.40 17.34
C HIS A 87 -20.47 -1.67 17.78
N GLY A 88 -21.14 -2.57 17.06
CA GLY A 88 -22.42 -3.14 17.49
C GLY A 88 -22.24 -4.22 18.55
N GLU A 89 -23.32 -4.94 18.82
CA GLU A 89 -23.36 -6.05 19.78
C GLU A 89 -22.57 -7.29 19.31
N LEU A 90 -22.50 -7.50 18.00
CA LEU A 90 -21.83 -8.66 17.40
C LEU A 90 -20.51 -8.24 16.75
N LEU A 91 -19.45 -8.98 17.09
CA LEU A 91 -18.11 -8.85 16.50
C LEU A 91 -17.74 -10.17 15.81
N THR A 92 -17.21 -10.07 14.59
CA THR A 92 -16.67 -11.22 13.85
C THR A 92 -15.17 -11.03 13.70
N VAL A 93 -14.42 -12.10 13.99
CA VAL A 93 -12.95 -12.14 13.81
C VAL A 93 -12.66 -13.02 12.61
N TYR A 94 -11.85 -12.51 11.68
CA TYR A 94 -11.43 -13.22 10.48
C TYR A 94 -10.00 -12.84 10.10
N GLU A 95 -9.32 -13.69 9.35
CA GLU A 95 -7.97 -13.46 8.87
C GLU A 95 -7.97 -12.92 7.44
N CYS A 96 -7.18 -11.89 7.17
CA CYS A 96 -6.99 -11.35 5.83
C CYS A 96 -5.53 -11.53 5.41
N MET A 97 -5.31 -12.24 4.31
CA MET A 97 -3.97 -12.53 3.79
C MET A 97 -3.65 -11.61 2.62
N ILE A 98 -2.48 -10.97 2.66
CA ILE A 98 -1.95 -10.17 1.57
C ILE A 98 -0.84 -10.97 0.87
N GLY A 99 -0.98 -11.19 -0.44
CA GLY A 99 0.03 -11.88 -1.23
C GLY A 99 1.32 -11.07 -1.34
N TRP A 100 2.45 -11.65 -0.91
CA TRP A 100 3.78 -11.06 -1.05
C TRP A 100 4.77 -12.10 -1.58
N ARG A 101 5.49 -11.75 -2.65
CA ARG A 101 6.53 -12.59 -3.27
C ARG A 101 7.95 -12.04 -3.10
N GLY A 102 8.14 -10.94 -2.37
CA GLY A 102 9.47 -10.43 -2.07
C GLY A 102 10.16 -11.26 -0.99
N ALA A 103 11.45 -10.99 -0.76
CA ALA A 103 12.19 -11.61 0.33
C ALA A 103 11.46 -11.32 1.66
N ARG A 104 11.16 -12.38 2.42
CA ARG A 104 10.65 -12.21 3.78
C ARG A 104 11.83 -11.91 4.71
N PRO A 105 11.63 -11.09 5.75
CA PRO A 105 12.57 -11.05 6.87
C PRO A 105 12.73 -12.47 7.46
N PRO A 106 13.93 -12.85 7.92
CA PRO A 106 14.11 -14.13 8.61
C PRO A 106 13.18 -14.20 9.82
N ILE A 107 12.45 -15.30 9.94
CA ILE A 107 11.61 -15.57 11.10
C ILE A 107 12.56 -15.89 12.27
N PRO A 108 12.47 -15.20 13.42
CA PRO A 108 13.23 -15.60 14.59
C PRO A 108 12.83 -17.04 14.95
N SER A 109 13.79 -17.96 14.95
CA SER A 109 13.57 -19.32 15.44
C SER A 109 13.15 -19.22 16.91
N HIS A 110 11.90 -19.54 17.21
CA HIS A 110 11.53 -19.85 18.59
C HIS A 110 12.37 -21.06 19.00
N GLY A 111 13.39 -20.82 19.82
CA GLY A 111 14.05 -21.90 20.56
C GLY A 111 12.99 -22.65 21.37
N PRO A 112 13.17 -23.95 21.61
CA PRO A 112 12.21 -24.71 22.40
C PRO A 112 11.98 -24.02 23.73
N ALA A 113 10.71 -23.86 24.11
CA ALA A 113 10.34 -23.46 25.45
C ALA A 113 10.99 -24.47 26.42
N ALA A 114 11.92 -23.98 27.25
CA ALA A 114 12.51 -24.70 28.37
C ALA A 114 11.81 -24.25 29.65
#